data_AF-A0A0S8DMY1-F1
#
_entry.id   AF-A0A0S8DMY1-F1
#
_cell.length_a   1.000
_cell.length_b   1.000
_cell.length_c   1.000
_cell.angle_alpha   90.00
_cell.angle_beta   90.00
_cell.angle_gamma   90.00
#
_symmetry.space_group_name_H-M   'P 1'
#
loop_
_entity.id
_entity.type
_entity.pdbx_description
1 polymer ?
#
loop_
_entity_poly.entity_id
_entity_poly.type
_entity_poly.pdbx_seq_one_letter_code
_entity_poly.pdbx_strand_id
1 'polypeptide(L)'
;MRSNRIAFAAVLAVLLLCAGLWARPMTALDAEMVVTGWLKAARQPLGTNLGRRVTKVETFTNKAARAAYHIVYLQPSGFVIVSAEDSVEPIIGFADDGTYDPSFDNPLGVLVTNDLNGRVAAARDTFRLLMDLGAAAPDAPQGKWRHFIDIAETPADAFGLMSLMCISDIRVIPLVQSRWGQKTACGYDTFNYYTPDQYPCGCVATALAQVMRYYEYPATQIGVNEFSIRVAGTRGQKAYTRGGDGLGGPYVWGDMVLRPESSCGVLTEAQRQAIGGLCYDAGIAVE
;
A
#
# COMPACT_ATOMS: atom_id res chain seq x y z
N MET A 1 56.30 6.48 26.27
CA MET A 1 55.02 7.24 26.29
C MET A 1 54.48 7.65 24.91
N ARG A 2 55.31 7.92 23.88
CA ARG A 2 54.82 8.27 22.52
C ARG A 2 54.15 7.12 21.76
N SER A 3 54.64 5.88 21.91
CA SER A 3 54.08 4.67 21.26
C SER A 3 52.62 4.38 21.70
N ASN A 4 52.32 4.43 22.99
CA ASN A 4 50.96 4.21 23.51
C ASN A 4 49.93 5.23 23.02
N ARG A 5 50.34 6.47 22.72
CA ARG A 5 49.43 7.51 22.21
C ARG A 5 49.02 7.28 20.75
N ILE A 6 49.93 6.74 19.94
CA ILE A 6 49.67 6.42 18.53
C ILE A 6 48.79 5.17 18.44
N ALA A 7 49.06 4.15 19.26
CA ALA A 7 48.22 2.96 19.35
C ALA A 7 46.80 3.29 19.84
N PHE A 8 46.66 4.17 20.84
CA PHE A 8 45.36 4.59 21.35
C PHE A 8 44.57 5.44 20.33
N ALA A 9 45.24 6.34 19.60
CA ALA A 9 44.63 7.12 18.53
C ALA A 9 44.20 6.25 17.34
N ALA A 10 44.99 5.22 16.99
CA ALA A 10 44.64 4.27 15.94
C ALA A 10 43.44 3.39 16.34
N VAL A 11 43.38 2.90 17.59
CA VAL A 11 42.24 2.13 18.10
C VAL A 11 40.98 2.98 18.18
N LEU A 12 41.09 4.24 18.61
CA LEU A 12 39.95 5.17 18.64
C LEU A 12 39.46 5.52 17.23
N ALA A 13 40.37 5.69 16.26
CA ALA A 13 40.02 5.91 14.86
C ALA A 13 39.34 4.68 14.24
N VAL A 14 39.81 3.46 14.55
CA VAL A 14 39.17 2.20 14.11
C VAL A 14 37.79 2.02 14.76
N LEU A 15 37.63 2.32 16.06
CA LEU A 15 36.33 2.28 16.74
C LEU A 15 35.34 3.32 16.19
N LEU A 16 35.82 4.51 15.80
CA LEU A 16 35.01 5.54 15.14
C LEU A 16 34.66 5.18 13.69
N LEU A 17 35.54 4.46 12.98
CA LEU A 17 35.29 3.93 11.63
C LEU A 17 34.32 2.73 11.62
N CYS A 18 34.29 1.91 12.68
CA CYS A 18 33.37 0.78 12.81
C CYS A 18 31.93 1.18 13.19
N ALA A 19 31.72 2.39 13.73
CA ALA A 19 30.39 2.86 14.13
C ALA A 19 29.48 3.27 12.95
N GLY A 20 30.04 3.44 11.74
CA GLY A 20 29.31 3.85 10.54
C GLY A 20 28.73 2.70 9.69
N LEU A 21 28.94 1.45 10.11
CA LEU A 21 28.55 0.25 9.37
C LEU A 21 27.40 -0.47 10.08
N TRP A 22 26.38 0.23 10.57
CA TRP A 22 25.19 -0.39 11.16
C TRP A 22 23.97 0.10 10.39
N ALA A 23 23.02 -0.79 10.11
CA ALA A 23 21.69 -0.39 9.66
C ALA A 23 21.18 0.70 10.61
N ARG A 24 20.94 1.89 10.05
CA ARG A 24 20.66 3.09 10.81
C ARG A 24 19.14 3.35 10.79
N PRO A 25 18.52 3.48 11.98
CA PRO A 25 17.16 3.97 12.06
C PRO A 25 17.05 5.35 11.41
N MET A 26 16.11 5.49 10.48
CA MET A 26 15.83 6.75 9.80
C MET A 26 14.82 7.54 10.62
N THR A 27 15.04 8.85 10.71
CA THR A 27 14.19 9.77 11.47
C THR A 27 13.06 10.31 10.59
N ALA A 28 12.08 10.99 11.22
CA ALA A 28 11.05 11.71 10.48
C ALA A 28 11.63 12.79 9.55
N LEU A 29 12.73 13.44 9.94
CA LEU A 29 13.43 14.41 9.11
C LEU A 29 14.09 13.73 7.90
N ASP A 30 14.74 12.59 8.11
CA ASP A 30 15.32 11.82 7.00
C ASP A 30 14.24 11.37 6.01
N ALA A 31 13.05 10.97 6.51
CA ALA A 31 11.90 10.62 5.68
C ALA A 31 11.35 11.81 4.88
N GLU A 32 11.30 13.01 5.47
CA GLU A 32 10.94 14.24 4.74
C GLU A 32 11.94 14.55 3.62
N MET A 33 13.23 14.46 3.94
CA MET A 33 14.31 14.73 2.99
C MET A 33 14.32 13.73 1.84
N VAL A 34 14.21 12.42 2.13
CA VAL A 34 14.22 11.39 1.08
C VAL A 34 13.03 11.54 0.13
N VAL A 35 11.84 11.89 0.65
CA VAL A 35 10.65 12.12 -0.17
C VAL A 35 10.80 13.40 -0.99
N THR A 36 11.34 14.46 -0.41
CA THR A 36 11.62 15.72 -1.11
C THR A 36 12.56 15.49 -2.30
N GLY A 37 13.63 14.73 -2.09
CA GLY A 37 14.59 14.38 -3.13
C GLY A 37 14.02 13.46 -4.19
N TRP A 38 13.30 12.42 -3.77
CA TRP A 38 12.62 11.50 -4.66
C TRP A 38 11.62 12.23 -5.57
N LEU A 39 10.81 13.14 -5.02
CA LEU A 39 9.88 13.95 -5.81
C LEU A 39 10.65 14.87 -6.76
N LYS A 40 11.76 15.50 -6.36
CA LYS A 40 12.61 16.29 -7.28
C LYS A 40 13.13 15.45 -8.45
N ALA A 41 13.60 14.23 -8.16
CA ALA A 41 14.13 13.31 -9.17
C ALA A 41 13.04 12.74 -10.11
N ALA A 42 11.87 12.41 -9.57
CA ALA A 42 10.74 11.82 -10.28
C ALA A 42 9.55 12.79 -10.29
N ARG A 43 9.37 13.52 -11.41
CA ARG A 43 8.31 14.53 -11.52
C ARG A 43 6.89 13.94 -11.45
N GLN A 44 6.69 12.75 -12.02
CA GLN A 44 5.42 12.03 -12.03
C GLN A 44 5.67 10.53 -11.81
N PRO A 45 5.94 10.10 -10.56
CA PRO A 45 6.21 8.69 -10.26
C PRO A 45 5.02 7.83 -10.69
N LEU A 46 5.26 6.86 -11.57
CA LEU A 46 4.21 5.99 -12.15
C LEU A 46 3.03 6.78 -12.76
N GLY A 47 3.30 7.99 -13.29
CA GLY A 47 2.29 8.91 -13.84
C GLY A 47 1.25 9.42 -12.84
N THR A 48 1.51 9.27 -11.54
CA THR A 48 0.64 9.72 -10.46
C THR A 48 0.84 11.20 -10.15
N ASN A 49 -0.25 11.94 -9.95
CA ASN A 49 -0.24 13.36 -9.61
C ASN A 49 -0.12 13.58 -8.10
N LEU A 50 1.05 13.29 -7.56
CA LEU A 50 1.34 13.53 -6.14
C LEU A 50 1.51 15.03 -5.83
N GLY A 51 1.15 15.40 -4.59
CA GLY A 51 1.61 16.65 -3.99
C GLY A 51 3.13 16.81 -4.06
N ARG A 52 3.59 18.06 -4.10
CA ARG A 52 5.00 18.38 -4.38
C ARG A 52 5.75 18.97 -3.20
N ARG A 53 5.04 19.14 -2.08
CA ARG A 53 5.60 19.66 -0.82
C ARG A 53 5.16 18.77 0.33
N VAL A 54 6.11 18.38 1.16
CA VAL A 54 5.83 17.69 2.41
C VAL A 54 5.15 18.66 3.39
N THR A 55 4.12 18.19 4.08
CA THR A 55 3.40 18.98 5.09
C THR A 55 3.47 18.38 6.49
N LYS A 56 3.52 17.05 6.57
CA LYS A 56 3.51 16.33 7.85
C LYS A 56 4.20 14.98 7.68
N VAL A 57 4.96 14.59 8.70
CA VAL A 57 5.48 13.23 8.83
C VAL A 57 4.93 12.59 10.09
N GLU A 58 4.30 11.43 9.96
CA GLU A 58 3.87 10.58 11.08
C GLU A 58 4.78 9.37 11.18
N THR A 59 5.12 8.96 12.41
CA THR A 59 6.01 7.81 12.65
C THR A 59 5.25 6.70 13.36
N PHE A 60 5.37 5.48 12.84
CA PHE A 60 4.73 4.30 13.38
C PHE A 60 5.79 3.33 13.91
N THR A 61 5.54 2.80 15.10
CA THR A 61 6.50 1.95 15.82
C THR A 61 6.08 0.49 15.81
N ASN A 62 7.07 -0.38 15.93
CA ASN A 62 6.87 -1.81 16.13
C ASN A 62 6.57 -2.13 17.61
N LYS A 63 6.31 -3.41 17.91
CA LYS A 63 6.06 -3.90 19.28
C LYS A 63 7.19 -3.61 20.28
N ALA A 64 8.40 -3.33 19.81
CA ALA A 64 9.55 -2.96 20.63
C ALA A 64 9.72 -1.43 20.77
N ALA A 65 8.69 -0.64 20.43
CA ALA A 65 8.68 0.82 20.46
C ALA A 65 9.77 1.49 19.60
N ARG A 66 10.26 0.78 18.57
CA ARG A 66 11.19 1.33 17.57
C ARG A 66 10.42 1.75 16.33
N ALA A 67 10.82 2.84 15.70
CA ALA A 67 10.25 3.23 14.41
C ALA A 67 10.36 2.06 13.41
N ALA A 68 9.25 1.78 12.73
CA ALA A 68 9.15 0.77 11.68
C ALA A 68 8.98 1.44 10.32
N TYR A 69 8.17 2.49 10.25
CA TYR A 69 7.93 3.27 9.05
C TYR A 69 7.41 4.67 9.37
N HIS A 70 7.43 5.52 8.35
CA HIS A 70 6.88 6.86 8.36
C HIS A 70 5.83 7.03 7.27
N ILE A 71 4.86 7.90 7.52
CA ILE A 71 3.90 8.37 6.51
C ILE A 71 4.16 9.85 6.30
N VAL A 72 4.53 10.20 5.07
CA VAL A 72 4.87 11.56 4.67
C VAL A 72 3.72 12.12 3.84
N TYR A 73 2.94 13.04 4.41
CA TYR A 73 1.81 13.68 3.74
C TYR A 73 2.27 14.84 2.86
N LEU A 74 1.57 15.01 1.74
CA LEU A 74 1.93 15.95 0.67
C LEU A 74 0.82 16.97 0.42
N GLN A 75 1.18 18.14 -0.10
CA GLN A 75 0.24 19.16 -0.58
C GLN A 75 0.35 19.34 -2.11
N PRO A 76 -0.78 19.47 -2.85
CA PRO A 76 -2.16 19.57 -2.38
C PRO A 76 -2.79 18.28 -1.84
N SER A 77 -2.27 17.12 -2.20
CA SER A 77 -2.88 15.83 -1.82
C SER A 77 -1.86 14.69 -1.91
N GLY A 78 -2.15 13.59 -1.21
CA GLY A 78 -1.41 12.35 -1.25
C GLY A 78 -0.45 12.13 -0.09
N PHE A 79 0.08 10.92 0.00
CA PHE A 79 1.05 10.54 1.02
C PHE A 79 2.02 9.48 0.48
N VAL A 80 3.18 9.39 1.11
CA VAL A 80 4.25 8.43 0.80
C VAL A 80 4.53 7.58 2.04
N ILE A 81 4.63 6.27 1.83
CA ILE A 81 5.01 5.30 2.86
C ILE A 81 6.52 5.10 2.76
N VAL A 82 7.22 5.41 3.85
CA VAL A 82 8.68 5.45 3.90
C VAL A 82 9.18 4.49 4.98
N SER A 83 10.21 3.70 4.69
CA SER A 83 10.81 2.83 5.73
C SER A 83 11.49 3.66 6.83
N ALA A 84 11.55 3.13 8.05
CA ALA A 84 12.35 3.71 9.14
C ALA A 84 13.77 3.08 9.25
N GLU A 85 14.23 2.36 8.23
CA GLU A 85 15.59 1.78 8.18
C GLU A 85 16.26 2.04 6.84
N ASP A 86 17.53 2.44 6.87
CA ASP A 86 18.32 2.74 5.67
C ASP A 86 18.67 1.51 4.83
N SER A 87 18.58 0.32 5.43
CA SER A 87 18.79 -0.98 4.79
C SER A 87 17.55 -1.54 4.08
N VAL A 88 16.44 -0.80 4.11
CA VAL A 88 15.20 -1.10 3.40
C VAL A 88 14.93 0.01 2.37
N GLU A 89 14.30 -0.34 1.24
CA GLU A 89 13.95 0.62 0.18
C GLU A 89 13.29 1.88 0.79
N PRO A 90 13.76 3.10 0.44
CA PRO A 90 13.24 4.32 1.04
C PRO A 90 11.75 4.52 0.76
N ILE A 91 11.33 4.37 -0.50
CA ILE A 91 9.95 4.60 -0.94
C ILE A 91 9.26 3.24 -1.11
N ILE A 92 8.36 2.89 -0.19
CA ILE A 92 7.66 1.60 -0.17
C ILE A 92 6.41 1.64 -1.06
N GLY A 93 5.71 2.77 -1.01
CA GLY A 93 4.49 3.00 -1.77
C GLY A 93 4.00 4.42 -1.58
N PHE A 94 3.00 4.83 -2.36
CA PHE A 94 2.41 6.16 -2.30
C PHE A 94 0.98 6.14 -2.85
N ALA A 95 0.21 7.16 -2.48
CA ALA A 95 -1.12 7.44 -3.01
C ALA A 95 -1.25 8.94 -3.30
N ASP A 96 -1.97 9.32 -4.36
CA ASP A 96 -2.24 10.73 -4.74
C ASP A 96 -3.38 11.37 -3.97
N ASP A 97 -4.20 10.57 -3.30
CA ASP A 97 -5.30 11.04 -2.49
C ASP A 97 -5.46 10.26 -1.17
N GLY A 98 -6.40 10.72 -0.36
CA GLY A 98 -6.79 10.07 0.88
C GLY A 98 -5.90 10.37 2.09
N THR A 99 -6.24 9.69 3.18
CA THR A 99 -5.52 9.74 4.45
C THR A 99 -5.14 8.31 4.83
N TYR A 100 -3.92 8.12 5.32
CA TYR A 100 -3.49 6.81 5.76
C TYR A 100 -4.20 6.42 7.06
N ASP A 101 -4.83 5.25 7.07
CA ASP A 101 -5.43 4.65 8.25
C ASP A 101 -4.58 3.44 8.69
N PRO A 102 -3.88 3.52 9.83
CA PRO A 102 -3.03 2.45 10.34
C PRO A 102 -3.82 1.30 10.98
N SER A 103 -5.15 1.41 11.09
CA SER A 103 -5.99 0.42 11.76
C SER A 103 -5.83 -0.98 11.15
N PHE A 104 -5.95 -2.01 11.99
CA PHE A 104 -6.02 -3.40 11.54
C PHE A 104 -7.33 -3.72 10.79
N ASP A 105 -8.32 -2.81 10.85
CA ASP A 105 -9.53 -2.90 10.04
C ASP A 105 -9.33 -2.36 8.62
N ASN A 106 -8.22 -1.64 8.37
CA ASN A 106 -7.86 -1.13 7.06
C ASN A 106 -6.87 -2.07 6.35
N PRO A 107 -7.21 -2.63 5.18
CA PRO A 107 -6.31 -3.55 4.47
C PRO A 107 -4.93 -2.97 4.16
N LEU A 108 -4.84 -1.69 3.79
CA LEU A 108 -3.55 -1.04 3.54
C LEU A 108 -2.77 -0.89 4.85
N GLY A 109 -3.42 -0.48 5.93
CA GLY A 109 -2.82 -0.37 7.26
C GLY A 109 -2.21 -1.69 7.74
N VAL A 110 -2.94 -2.79 7.58
CA VAL A 110 -2.47 -4.15 7.90
C VAL A 110 -1.27 -4.54 7.03
N LEU A 111 -1.38 -4.35 5.71
CA LEU A 111 -0.33 -4.72 4.76
C LEU A 111 0.97 -3.99 5.05
N VAL A 112 0.91 -2.66 5.17
CA VAL A 112 2.07 -1.81 5.46
C VAL A 112 2.68 -2.17 6.80
N THR A 113 1.85 -2.32 7.84
CA THR A 113 2.31 -2.68 9.18
C THR A 113 3.03 -4.02 9.18
N ASN A 114 2.44 -5.06 8.59
CA ASN A 114 3.02 -6.40 8.59
C ASN A 114 4.27 -6.48 7.70
N ASP A 115 4.22 -5.91 6.50
CA ASP A 115 5.35 -5.90 5.56
C ASP A 115 6.56 -5.16 6.15
N LEU A 116 6.38 -3.93 6.64
CA LEU A 116 7.51 -3.12 7.08
C LEU A 116 8.09 -3.61 8.40
N ASN A 117 7.26 -4.13 9.31
CA ASN A 117 7.81 -4.83 10.48
C ASN A 117 8.65 -6.05 10.08
N GLY A 118 8.21 -6.82 9.08
CA GLY A 118 8.95 -7.95 8.54
C GLY A 118 10.27 -7.55 7.87
N ARG A 119 10.23 -6.56 6.96
CA ARG A 119 11.42 -6.06 6.25
C ARG A 119 12.44 -5.44 7.18
N VAL A 120 12.00 -4.61 8.14
CA VAL A 120 12.89 -3.98 9.12
C VAL A 120 13.53 -5.03 10.03
N ALA A 121 12.78 -6.06 10.45
CA ALA A 121 13.35 -7.16 11.23
C ALA A 121 14.37 -7.96 10.41
N ALA A 122 14.02 -8.38 9.20
CA ALA A 122 14.88 -9.14 8.31
C ALA A 122 16.15 -8.37 7.91
N ALA A 123 16.03 -7.07 7.65
CA ALA A 123 17.17 -6.23 7.31
C ALA A 123 18.14 -6.12 8.49
N ARG A 124 17.65 -5.97 9.73
CA ARG A 124 18.49 -5.98 10.93
C ARG A 124 19.21 -7.31 11.15
N ASP A 125 18.55 -8.44 10.88
CA ASP A 125 19.16 -9.76 11.04
C ASP A 125 20.16 -10.08 9.92
N THR A 126 19.84 -9.73 8.68
CA THR A 126 20.73 -9.93 7.51
C THR A 126 21.94 -9.02 7.57
N PHE A 127 21.76 -7.78 8.02
CA PHE A 127 22.85 -6.82 8.18
C PHE A 127 23.87 -7.28 9.23
N ARG A 128 23.41 -7.93 10.33
CA ARG A 128 24.32 -8.59 11.28
C ARG A 128 25.19 -9.66 10.62
N LEU A 129 24.65 -10.39 9.64
CA LEU A 129 25.37 -11.44 8.93
C LEU A 129 26.32 -10.88 7.86
N LEU A 130 25.90 -9.84 7.13
CA LEU A 130 26.71 -9.21 6.07
C LEU A 130 27.88 -8.37 6.60
N MET A 131 27.79 -7.90 7.85
CA MET A 131 28.92 -7.30 8.56
C MET A 131 30.15 -8.23 8.65
N ASP A 132 29.96 -9.54 8.56
CA ASP A 132 31.07 -10.51 8.52
C ASP A 132 31.70 -10.66 7.12
N LEU A 133 31.06 -10.12 6.05
CA LEU A 133 31.44 -10.40 4.66
C LEU A 133 31.74 -9.15 3.79
N GLY A 134 31.55 -7.93 4.30
CA GLY A 134 32.12 -6.70 3.75
C GLY A 134 31.90 -6.39 2.27
N ALA A 135 30.83 -5.65 1.94
CA ALA A 135 30.76 -4.53 0.96
C ALA A 135 29.29 -4.22 0.61
N ALA A 136 28.91 -2.93 0.61
CA ALA A 136 27.59 -2.49 0.14
C ALA A 136 27.66 -2.11 -1.35
N ALA A 137 26.73 -2.63 -2.15
CA ALA A 137 26.62 -2.33 -3.58
C ALA A 137 26.02 -0.91 -3.82
N PRO A 138 26.31 -0.24 -4.96
CA PRO A 138 25.79 1.09 -5.28
C PRO A 138 24.27 1.20 -5.35
N ASP A 139 23.59 0.13 -5.81
CA ASP A 139 22.11 0.07 -5.90
C ASP A 139 21.44 -0.41 -4.60
N ALA A 140 22.21 -0.55 -3.51
CA ALA A 140 21.67 -0.95 -2.21
C ALA A 140 20.75 0.16 -1.65
N PRO A 141 19.78 -0.19 -0.79
CA PRO A 141 18.86 0.77 -0.19
C PRO A 141 19.54 1.98 0.45
N GLN A 142 20.68 1.79 1.14
CA GLN A 142 21.44 2.88 1.77
C GLN A 142 21.96 3.89 0.73
N GLY A 143 22.35 3.40 -0.45
CA GLY A 143 22.78 4.25 -1.57
C GLY A 143 21.64 5.12 -2.08
N LYS A 144 20.44 4.56 -2.20
CA LYS A 144 19.23 5.30 -2.62
C LYS A 144 18.79 6.35 -1.59
N TRP A 145 18.82 6.01 -0.30
CA TRP A 145 18.56 6.96 0.78
C TRP A 145 19.48 8.17 0.68
N ARG A 146 20.79 7.93 0.59
CA ARG A 146 21.78 9.00 0.46
C ARG A 146 21.55 9.83 -0.81
N HIS A 147 21.35 9.16 -1.94
CA HIS A 147 21.12 9.83 -3.23
C HIS A 147 19.94 10.80 -3.20
N PHE A 148 18.78 10.39 -2.67
CA PHE A 148 17.64 11.29 -2.59
C PHE A 148 17.83 12.40 -1.55
N ILE A 149 18.46 12.12 -0.40
CA ILE A 149 18.77 13.17 0.57
C ILE A 149 19.70 14.23 -0.05
N ASP A 150 20.74 13.82 -0.77
CA ASP A 150 21.66 14.74 -1.47
C ASP A 150 20.91 15.62 -2.51
N ILE A 151 19.95 15.03 -3.26
CA ILE A 151 19.09 15.78 -4.20
C ILE A 151 18.19 16.77 -3.45
N ALA A 152 17.69 16.40 -2.28
CA ALA A 152 16.84 17.27 -1.47
C ALA A 152 17.59 18.51 -0.98
N GLU A 153 18.87 18.37 -0.61
CA GLU A 153 19.75 19.47 -0.20
C GLU A 153 20.16 20.39 -1.36
N THR A 154 20.17 19.86 -2.59
CA THR A 154 20.58 20.62 -3.78
C THR A 154 19.50 21.65 -4.21
N PRO A 155 19.87 22.91 -4.52
CA PRO A 155 18.97 23.90 -5.10
C PRO A 155 18.34 23.43 -6.42
N ALA A 156 17.06 23.75 -6.65
CA ALA A 156 16.27 23.22 -7.77
C ALA A 156 16.85 23.52 -9.17
N ASP A 157 17.69 24.55 -9.29
CA ASP A 157 18.24 25.03 -10.57
C ASP A 157 19.55 24.34 -10.99
N ALA A 158 20.11 23.44 -10.16
CA ALA A 158 21.41 22.83 -10.39
C ALA A 158 21.37 21.43 -11.04
N PHE A 159 20.19 20.84 -11.27
CA PHE A 159 20.10 19.45 -11.77
C PHE A 159 19.81 19.37 -13.27
N GLY A 160 20.88 19.31 -14.06
CA GLY A 160 20.91 18.82 -15.42
C GLY A 160 21.28 17.34 -15.47
N LEU A 161 20.40 16.53 -16.09
CA LEU A 161 20.70 15.27 -16.77
C LEU A 161 21.44 14.15 -16.00
N MET A 162 20.90 13.67 -14.87
CA MET A 162 21.17 12.29 -14.38
C MET A 162 19.85 11.64 -13.91
N SER A 163 18.88 11.55 -14.82
CA SER A 163 17.60 10.86 -14.62
C SER A 163 17.75 9.41 -15.03
N LEU A 164 18.21 8.51 -14.16
CA LEU A 164 18.24 7.06 -14.44
C LEU A 164 18.32 6.20 -13.15
N MET A 165 17.52 6.46 -12.10
CA MET A 165 17.38 5.49 -10.98
C MET A 165 15.98 5.36 -10.37
N CYS A 166 14.92 5.90 -10.99
CA CYS A 166 13.56 5.59 -10.57
C CYS A 166 12.82 4.83 -11.69
N ILE A 167 12.24 3.68 -11.34
CA ILE A 167 11.25 3.01 -12.21
C ILE A 167 10.00 3.88 -12.15
N SER A 168 9.96 4.92 -12.98
CA SER A 168 8.83 5.84 -13.11
C SER A 168 8.01 5.59 -14.37
N ASP A 169 8.40 4.61 -15.18
CA ASP A 169 7.72 4.26 -16.43
C ASP A 169 6.45 3.44 -16.16
N ILE A 170 5.30 3.96 -16.57
CA ILE A 170 4.04 3.21 -16.53
C ILE A 170 4.09 2.15 -17.61
N ARG A 171 4.17 0.88 -17.21
CA ARG A 171 4.04 -0.25 -18.15
C ARG A 171 2.59 -0.60 -18.41
N VAL A 172 1.74 -0.51 -17.38
CA VAL A 172 0.30 -0.82 -17.43
C VAL A 172 -0.43 0.13 -16.47
N ILE A 173 -1.45 0.82 -16.96
CA ILE A 173 -2.34 1.64 -16.12
C ILE A 173 -3.23 0.75 -15.24
N PRO A 174 -3.75 1.24 -14.09
CA PRO A 174 -4.70 0.47 -13.29
C PRO A 174 -5.91 0.01 -14.13
N LEU A 175 -6.03 -1.30 -14.32
CA LEU A 175 -7.06 -1.90 -15.18
C LEU A 175 -8.43 -1.84 -14.49
N VAL A 176 -8.49 -2.28 -13.24
CA VAL A 176 -9.71 -2.23 -12.42
C VAL A 176 -10.02 -0.78 -12.06
N GLN A 177 -11.13 -0.27 -12.60
CA GLN A 177 -11.56 1.12 -12.42
C GLN A 177 -12.55 1.31 -11.27
N SER A 178 -13.18 0.21 -10.84
CA SER A 178 -14.11 0.21 -9.71
C SER A 178 -13.38 0.57 -8.42
N ARG A 179 -14.07 1.29 -7.55
CA ARG A 179 -13.65 1.58 -6.16
C ARG A 179 -14.76 1.09 -5.25
N TRP A 180 -14.85 -0.22 -5.08
CA TRP A 180 -15.88 -0.87 -4.27
C TRP A 180 -15.38 -1.19 -2.87
N GLY A 181 -16.29 -1.11 -1.90
CA GLY A 181 -16.07 -1.46 -0.49
C GLY A 181 -16.66 -2.83 -0.14
N GLN A 182 -16.88 -3.06 1.14
CA GLN A 182 -17.42 -4.33 1.66
C GLN A 182 -18.81 -4.22 2.28
N LYS A 183 -19.27 -3.00 2.63
CA LYS A 183 -20.57 -2.76 3.25
C LYS A 183 -21.42 -1.79 2.45
N THR A 184 -21.41 -0.54 2.86
CA THR A 184 -22.29 0.50 2.33
C THR A 184 -21.56 1.37 1.30
N ALA A 185 -22.34 2.08 0.50
CA ALA A 185 -21.90 3.26 -0.23
C ALA A 185 -22.93 4.37 -0.01
N CYS A 186 -22.49 5.62 0.17
CA CYS A 186 -23.38 6.76 0.40
C CYS A 186 -24.35 6.57 1.59
N GLY A 187 -23.94 5.78 2.60
CA GLY A 187 -24.76 5.45 3.76
C GLY A 187 -25.80 4.35 3.57
N TYR A 188 -25.89 3.74 2.37
CA TYR A 188 -26.85 2.67 2.07
C TYR A 188 -26.14 1.34 1.82
N ASP A 189 -26.75 0.23 2.24
CA ASP A 189 -26.26 -1.11 1.91
C ASP A 189 -26.09 -1.26 0.40
N THR A 190 -24.89 -1.67 -0.03
CA THR A 190 -24.53 -1.68 -1.46
C THR A 190 -23.73 -2.93 -1.79
N PHE A 191 -22.56 -3.10 -1.18
CA PHE A 191 -21.72 -4.27 -1.40
C PHE A 191 -22.20 -5.47 -0.57
N ASN A 192 -22.74 -5.20 0.62
CA ASN A 192 -23.33 -6.17 1.54
C ASN A 192 -24.82 -6.46 1.29
N TYR A 193 -25.42 -5.94 0.22
CA TYR A 193 -26.88 -5.87 0.04
C TYR A 193 -27.60 -7.21 0.31
N TYR A 194 -27.05 -8.31 -0.19
CA TYR A 194 -27.62 -9.66 -0.05
C TYR A 194 -26.84 -10.58 0.89
N THR A 195 -25.82 -10.04 1.57
CA THR A 195 -25.09 -10.83 2.56
C THR A 195 -26.00 -11.15 3.76
N PRO A 196 -25.83 -12.32 4.40
CA PRO A 196 -26.52 -12.63 5.64
C PRO A 196 -26.28 -11.54 6.70
N ASP A 197 -27.35 -11.08 7.35
CA ASP A 197 -27.33 -10.04 8.39
C ASP A 197 -26.62 -8.73 8.01
N GLN A 198 -26.53 -8.44 6.70
CA GLN A 198 -25.82 -7.27 6.15
C GLN A 198 -24.35 -7.19 6.61
N TYR A 199 -23.72 -8.34 6.88
CA TYR A 199 -22.30 -8.43 7.16
C TYR A 199 -21.46 -7.95 5.97
N PRO A 200 -20.20 -7.55 6.18
CA PRO A 200 -19.31 -7.25 5.06
C PRO A 200 -19.27 -8.42 4.06
N CYS A 201 -19.32 -8.14 2.76
CA CYS A 201 -19.21 -9.20 1.75
C CYS A 201 -17.83 -9.89 1.74
N GLY A 202 -16.82 -9.27 2.36
CA GLY A 202 -15.48 -9.82 2.50
C GLY A 202 -14.51 -9.31 1.43
N CYS A 203 -13.23 -9.20 1.79
CA CYS A 203 -12.21 -8.63 0.91
C CYS A 203 -11.99 -9.47 -0.36
N VAL A 204 -12.06 -10.80 -0.25
CA VAL A 204 -11.93 -11.73 -1.39
C VAL A 204 -13.10 -11.55 -2.36
N ALA A 205 -14.32 -11.47 -1.84
CA ALA A 205 -15.52 -11.23 -2.63
C ALA A 205 -15.47 -9.88 -3.34
N THR A 206 -15.13 -8.79 -2.62
CA THR A 206 -14.97 -7.46 -3.20
C THR A 206 -13.88 -7.44 -4.29
N ALA A 207 -12.74 -8.10 -4.07
CA ALA A 207 -11.68 -8.16 -5.07
C ALA A 207 -12.12 -8.93 -6.33
N LEU A 208 -12.73 -10.10 -6.15
CA LEU A 208 -13.24 -10.91 -7.26
C LEU A 208 -14.33 -10.17 -8.05
N ALA A 209 -15.30 -9.56 -7.36
CA ALA A 209 -16.39 -8.81 -7.97
C ALA A 209 -15.87 -7.61 -8.79
N GLN A 210 -14.86 -6.89 -8.30
CA GLN A 210 -14.24 -5.80 -9.04
C GLN A 210 -13.50 -6.27 -10.30
N VAL A 211 -12.84 -7.43 -10.26
CA VAL A 211 -12.21 -8.06 -11.44
C VAL A 211 -13.28 -8.51 -12.43
N MET A 212 -14.34 -9.17 -11.98
CA MET A 212 -15.47 -9.57 -12.82
C MET A 212 -16.11 -8.35 -13.49
N ARG A 213 -16.30 -7.26 -12.74
CA ARG A 213 -16.84 -6.02 -13.27
C ARG A 213 -15.95 -5.40 -14.34
N TYR A 214 -14.63 -5.48 -14.21
CA TYR A 214 -13.71 -4.99 -15.24
C TYR A 214 -13.89 -5.75 -16.57
N TYR A 215 -14.03 -7.08 -16.50
CA TYR A 215 -14.23 -7.91 -17.69
C TYR A 215 -15.67 -7.94 -18.19
N GLU A 216 -16.64 -7.50 -17.38
CA GLU A 216 -18.08 -7.66 -17.64
C GLU A 216 -18.44 -9.10 -18.02
N TYR A 217 -17.88 -10.05 -17.27
CA TYR A 217 -18.00 -11.49 -17.51
C TYR A 217 -18.47 -12.22 -16.25
N PRO A 218 -19.40 -13.19 -16.37
CA PRO A 218 -19.98 -13.76 -17.60
C PRO A 218 -21.04 -12.89 -18.31
N ALA A 219 -21.07 -12.98 -19.64
CA ALA A 219 -22.06 -12.30 -20.48
C ALA A 219 -23.42 -13.04 -20.56
N THR A 220 -23.47 -14.28 -20.10
CA THR A 220 -24.65 -15.14 -20.15
C THR A 220 -25.12 -15.49 -18.74
N GLN A 221 -26.29 -16.11 -18.65
CA GLN A 221 -26.83 -16.60 -17.39
C GLN A 221 -25.85 -17.53 -16.67
N ILE A 222 -25.82 -17.44 -15.35
CA ILE A 222 -24.96 -18.27 -14.49
C ILE A 222 -25.72 -19.45 -13.87
N GLY A 223 -27.05 -19.40 -13.88
CA GLY A 223 -27.92 -20.35 -13.19
C GLY A 223 -27.92 -20.16 -11.67
N VAL A 224 -28.70 -20.99 -10.99
CA VAL A 224 -28.80 -21.05 -9.53
C VAL A 224 -27.94 -22.22 -9.05
N ASN A 225 -26.76 -21.92 -8.53
CA ASN A 225 -25.79 -22.89 -8.07
C ASN A 225 -25.73 -22.88 -6.54
N GLU A 226 -25.72 -24.06 -5.93
CA GLU A 226 -25.71 -24.24 -4.48
C GLU A 226 -24.28 -24.24 -3.92
N PHE A 227 -24.07 -23.51 -2.82
CA PHE A 227 -22.84 -23.46 -2.05
C PHE A 227 -23.14 -23.70 -0.56
N SER A 228 -22.14 -24.17 0.18
CA SER A 228 -22.22 -24.32 1.64
C SER A 228 -21.42 -23.20 2.30
N ILE A 229 -22.07 -22.36 3.10
CA ILE A 229 -21.46 -21.22 3.78
C ILE A 229 -21.61 -21.34 5.31
N ARG A 230 -20.85 -20.56 6.06
CA ARG A 230 -20.96 -20.44 7.52
C ARG A 230 -21.05 -18.98 7.94
N VAL A 231 -22.14 -18.62 8.60
CA VAL A 231 -22.35 -17.24 9.08
C VAL A 231 -22.14 -17.19 10.59
N ALA A 232 -21.34 -16.24 11.06
CA ALA A 232 -21.10 -15.98 12.49
C ALA A 232 -20.74 -17.24 13.33
N GLY A 233 -19.99 -18.18 12.76
CA GLY A 233 -19.58 -19.41 13.44
C GLY A 233 -20.71 -20.43 13.70
N THR A 234 -21.87 -20.24 13.07
CA THR A 234 -22.98 -21.19 13.12
C THR A 234 -22.72 -22.44 12.28
N ARG A 235 -23.62 -23.43 12.38
CA ARG A 235 -23.58 -24.62 11.52
C ARG A 235 -23.70 -24.21 10.05
N GLY A 236 -23.04 -24.96 9.17
CA GLY A 236 -23.08 -24.71 7.74
C GLY A 236 -24.50 -24.65 7.21
N GLN A 237 -24.78 -23.67 6.35
CA GLN A 237 -26.05 -23.46 5.68
C GLN A 237 -25.86 -23.39 4.18
N LYS A 238 -26.93 -23.66 3.43
CA LYS A 238 -26.94 -23.56 1.97
C LYS A 238 -27.15 -22.12 1.54
N ALA A 239 -26.41 -21.70 0.52
CA ALA A 239 -26.57 -20.45 -0.20
C ALA A 239 -26.64 -20.72 -1.70
N TYR A 240 -27.24 -19.81 -2.46
CA TYR A 240 -27.47 -20.02 -3.89
C TYR A 240 -27.14 -18.77 -4.68
N THR A 241 -26.47 -18.92 -5.82
CA THR A 241 -26.20 -17.78 -6.70
C THR A 241 -27.48 -17.14 -7.17
N ARG A 242 -27.47 -15.81 -7.28
CA ARG A 242 -28.61 -14.98 -7.63
C ARG A 242 -28.65 -14.68 -9.12
N GLY A 243 -27.50 -14.42 -9.74
CA GLY A 243 -27.45 -13.81 -11.06
C GLY A 243 -28.04 -12.39 -11.07
N GLY A 244 -28.21 -11.80 -12.26
CA GLY A 244 -28.69 -10.41 -12.38
C GLY A 244 -30.16 -10.18 -12.04
N ASP A 245 -30.98 -11.24 -12.05
CA ASP A 245 -32.43 -11.18 -11.84
C ASP A 245 -32.91 -11.91 -10.56
N GLY A 246 -31.98 -12.49 -9.79
CA GLY A 246 -32.29 -13.33 -8.62
C GLY A 246 -32.73 -14.75 -8.96
N LEU A 247 -32.77 -15.13 -10.24
CA LEU A 247 -33.16 -16.43 -10.75
C LEU A 247 -32.04 -17.10 -11.58
N GLY A 248 -30.80 -16.61 -11.47
CA GLY A 248 -29.63 -17.11 -12.17
C GLY A 248 -29.40 -16.49 -13.55
N GLY A 249 -30.17 -15.46 -13.93
CA GLY A 249 -30.03 -14.75 -15.20
C GLY A 249 -28.71 -13.98 -15.33
N PRO A 250 -28.41 -13.44 -16.53
CA PRO A 250 -27.18 -12.70 -16.79
C PRO A 250 -27.08 -11.45 -15.91
N TYR A 251 -25.87 -11.10 -15.50
CA TYR A 251 -25.62 -9.88 -14.73
C TYR A 251 -25.90 -8.62 -15.56
N VAL A 252 -26.46 -7.59 -14.92
CA VAL A 252 -26.70 -6.28 -15.53
C VAL A 252 -25.48 -5.38 -15.28
N TRP A 253 -24.39 -5.61 -16.02
CA TRP A 253 -23.11 -4.90 -15.84
C TRP A 253 -23.23 -3.37 -15.92
N GLY A 254 -24.16 -2.87 -16.74
CA GLY A 254 -24.44 -1.44 -16.89
C GLY A 254 -24.93 -0.77 -15.61
N ASP A 255 -25.60 -1.51 -14.73
CA ASP A 255 -26.09 -1.01 -13.44
C ASP A 255 -25.01 -1.08 -12.34
N MET A 256 -23.90 -1.75 -12.59
CA MET A 256 -22.81 -1.88 -11.63
C MET A 256 -21.85 -0.69 -11.72
N VAL A 257 -22.26 0.45 -11.15
CA VAL A 257 -21.49 1.70 -11.17
C VAL A 257 -20.10 1.51 -10.56
N LEU A 258 -19.06 1.99 -11.25
CA LEU A 258 -17.65 1.81 -10.84
C LEU A 258 -17.32 2.49 -9.51
N ARG A 259 -17.88 3.68 -9.24
CA ARG A 259 -17.57 4.48 -8.04
C ARG A 259 -18.84 4.98 -7.34
N PRO A 260 -19.56 4.10 -6.62
CA PRO A 260 -20.84 4.45 -5.99
C PRO A 260 -20.74 5.66 -5.04
N GLU A 261 -19.66 5.78 -4.26
CA GLU A 261 -19.40 6.90 -3.34
C GLU A 261 -19.25 8.26 -4.05
N SER A 262 -18.91 8.27 -5.34
CA SER A 262 -18.84 9.49 -6.15
C SER A 262 -20.18 9.86 -6.80
N SER A 263 -21.22 9.04 -6.59
CA SER A 263 -22.51 9.16 -7.27
C SER A 263 -23.69 9.21 -6.29
N CYS A 264 -23.47 9.63 -5.04
CA CYS A 264 -24.50 9.58 -3.98
C CYS A 264 -25.82 10.29 -4.30
N GLY A 265 -25.80 11.35 -5.13
CA GLY A 265 -27.02 12.05 -5.53
C GLY A 265 -27.86 11.33 -6.59
N VAL A 266 -27.32 10.30 -7.24
CA VAL A 266 -27.96 9.59 -8.37
C VAL A 266 -27.89 8.06 -8.25
N LEU A 267 -27.28 7.52 -7.19
CA LEU A 267 -27.13 6.09 -6.97
C LEU A 267 -28.50 5.45 -6.70
N THR A 268 -28.97 4.61 -7.62
CA THR A 268 -30.28 3.98 -7.51
C THR A 268 -30.24 2.69 -6.70
N GLU A 269 -31.40 2.25 -6.19
CA GLU A 269 -31.50 0.95 -5.53
C GLU A 269 -31.16 -0.21 -6.47
N ALA A 270 -31.58 -0.16 -7.74
CA ALA A 270 -31.24 -1.18 -8.74
C ALA A 270 -29.72 -1.32 -8.93
N GLN A 271 -28.99 -0.20 -8.95
CA GLN A 271 -27.53 -0.21 -9.03
C GLN A 271 -26.89 -0.81 -7.78
N ARG A 272 -27.41 -0.49 -6.58
CA ARG A 272 -26.94 -1.09 -5.32
C ARG A 272 -27.19 -2.60 -5.30
N GLN A 273 -28.37 -3.04 -5.75
CA GLN A 273 -28.73 -4.45 -5.85
C GLN A 273 -27.84 -5.19 -6.86
N ALA A 274 -27.57 -4.60 -8.02
CA ALA A 274 -26.69 -5.20 -9.03
C ALA A 274 -25.27 -5.43 -8.47
N ILE A 275 -24.68 -4.42 -7.82
CA ILE A 275 -23.35 -4.54 -7.20
C ILE A 275 -23.38 -5.56 -6.05
N GLY A 276 -24.37 -5.47 -5.16
CA GLY A 276 -24.52 -6.37 -4.02
C GLY A 276 -24.76 -7.82 -4.44
N GLY A 277 -25.47 -8.04 -5.54
CA GLY A 277 -25.69 -9.37 -6.13
C GLY A 277 -24.38 -10.00 -6.59
N LEU A 278 -23.56 -9.23 -7.33
CA LEU A 278 -22.24 -9.71 -7.76
C LEU A 278 -21.30 -9.97 -6.57
N CYS A 279 -21.28 -9.08 -5.57
CA CYS A 279 -20.49 -9.27 -4.35
C CYS A 279 -20.94 -10.51 -3.57
N TYR A 280 -22.25 -10.75 -3.46
CA TYR A 280 -22.79 -11.93 -2.80
C TYR A 280 -22.44 -13.21 -3.53
N ASP A 281 -22.68 -13.27 -4.86
CA ASP A 281 -22.38 -14.44 -5.68
C ASP A 281 -20.87 -14.74 -5.68
N ALA A 282 -20.03 -13.71 -5.72
CA ALA A 282 -18.58 -13.84 -5.57
C ALA A 282 -18.18 -14.37 -4.19
N GLY A 283 -18.85 -13.92 -3.11
CA GLY A 283 -18.56 -14.33 -1.74
C GLY A 283 -18.89 -15.79 -1.47
N ILE A 284 -20.10 -16.25 -1.86
CA ILE A 284 -20.49 -17.64 -1.61
C ILE A 284 -19.69 -18.64 -2.46
N ALA A 285 -19.12 -18.20 -3.59
CA ALA A 285 -18.33 -19.05 -4.48
C ALA A 285 -16.88 -19.27 -4.02
N VAL A 286 -16.40 -18.47 -3.05
CA VAL A 286 -15.01 -18.52 -2.55
C VAL A 286 -14.91 -18.88 -1.07
N GLU A 287 -16.01 -19.38 -0.49
CA GLU A 287 -16.09 -19.82 0.90
C GLU A 287 -15.62 -21.27 1.12
#